data_AF-A0A1J5D7B9-F1
#
_entry.id   AF-A0A1J5D7B9-F1
#
_cell.length_a   1.000
_cell.length_b   1.000
_cell.length_c   1.000
_cell.angle_alpha   90.00
_cell.angle_beta   90.00
_cell.angle_gamma   90.00
#
_symmetry.space_group_name_H-M   'P 1'
#
loop_
_entity.id
_entity.type
_entity.pdbx_description
1 polymer ?
#
loop_
_entity_poly.entity_id
_entity_poly.type
_entity_poly.pdbx_seq_one_letter_code
_entity_poly.pdbx_strand_id
1 'polypeptide(L)'
;MEKSFLDKRDKGHKRSGFIAFYAFIMLLILGIFGISYWFVSRLTTDMIYKEAHRIKARNFAQAGVEKVLINILNQYRLGNARLDYPGKFTKERIDKEYNVEFGDGRYRVELVKPYVIPNSFKEMFGIPYYKNQVLIGFYDVWQVVVVGEIPETNTHARVETLVKVIRNFVQY
;
A
#
# COMPACT_ATOMS: atom_id res chain seq x y z
N MET A 1 -76.36 -32.60 15.89
CA MET A 1 -74.91 -32.87 15.72
C MET A 1 -74.22 -31.94 14.70
N GLU A 2 -74.86 -30.84 14.30
CA GLU A 2 -74.41 -30.04 13.13
C GLU A 2 -73.69 -28.72 13.52
N LYS A 3 -74.00 -28.15 14.69
CA LYS A 3 -73.35 -26.92 15.20
C LYS A 3 -71.85 -27.09 15.54
N SER A 4 -71.40 -28.32 15.87
CA SER A 4 -70.01 -28.61 16.20
C SER A 4 -69.07 -28.62 14.97
N PHE A 5 -69.60 -28.97 13.80
CA PHE A 5 -68.83 -29.01 12.55
C PHE A 5 -68.65 -27.61 11.92
N LEU A 6 -69.64 -26.72 12.08
CA LEU A 6 -69.55 -25.33 11.62
C LEU A 6 -68.57 -24.49 12.46
N ASP A 7 -68.58 -24.66 13.80
CA ASP A 7 -67.64 -23.96 14.70
C ASP A 7 -66.17 -24.42 14.51
N LYS A 8 -65.95 -25.71 14.17
CA LYS A 8 -64.61 -26.20 13.81
C LYS A 8 -64.09 -25.66 12.48
N ARG A 9 -64.95 -25.46 11.46
CA ARG A 9 -64.54 -24.86 10.18
C ARG A 9 -64.15 -23.39 10.31
N ASP A 10 -64.93 -22.62 11.08
CA ASP A 10 -64.70 -21.18 11.23
C ASP A 10 -63.44 -20.87 12.07
N LYS A 11 -63.16 -21.71 13.10
CA LYS A 11 -61.88 -21.66 13.85
C LYS A 11 -60.66 -22.05 13.01
N GLY A 12 -60.83 -22.95 12.02
CA GLY A 12 -59.77 -23.36 11.10
C GLY A 12 -59.35 -22.24 10.13
N HIS A 13 -60.31 -21.51 9.56
CA HIS A 13 -60.03 -20.38 8.66
C HIS A 13 -59.37 -19.18 9.39
N LYS A 14 -59.82 -18.82 10.60
CA LYS A 14 -59.18 -17.75 11.39
C LYS A 14 -57.73 -18.08 11.77
N ARG A 15 -57.43 -19.34 12.11
CA ARG A 15 -56.05 -19.79 12.39
C ARG A 15 -55.19 -19.84 11.12
N SER A 16 -55.75 -20.27 9.99
CA SER A 16 -55.06 -20.28 8.69
C SER A 16 -54.66 -18.87 8.23
N GLY A 17 -55.56 -17.88 8.38
CA GLY A 17 -55.26 -16.48 8.03
C GLY A 17 -54.19 -15.86 8.94
N PHE A 18 -54.21 -16.20 10.23
CA PHE A 18 -53.18 -15.74 11.18
C PHE A 18 -51.81 -16.36 10.88
N ILE A 19 -51.77 -17.66 10.56
CA ILE A 19 -50.53 -18.35 10.16
C ILE A 19 -49.99 -17.77 8.85
N ALA A 20 -50.85 -17.51 7.86
CA ALA A 20 -50.43 -16.92 6.59
C ALA A 20 -49.86 -15.50 6.77
N PHE A 21 -50.46 -14.69 7.66
CA PHE A 21 -49.97 -13.35 7.98
C PHE A 21 -48.59 -13.39 8.67
N TYR A 22 -48.40 -14.27 9.66
CA TYR A 22 -47.10 -14.44 10.32
C TYR A 22 -46.03 -14.99 9.37
N ALA A 23 -46.39 -15.95 8.50
CA ALA A 23 -45.48 -16.47 7.48
C ALA A 23 -45.08 -15.38 6.48
N PHE A 24 -46.01 -14.50 6.09
CA PHE A 24 -45.72 -13.36 5.23
C PHE A 24 -44.78 -12.35 5.89
N ILE A 25 -45.03 -12.00 7.17
CA ILE A 25 -44.15 -11.11 7.93
C ILE A 25 -42.75 -11.73 8.07
N MET A 26 -42.65 -13.03 8.39
CA MET A 26 -41.36 -13.71 8.50
C MET A 26 -40.60 -13.74 7.17
N LEU A 27 -41.30 -13.98 6.04
CA LEU A 27 -40.70 -13.89 4.71
C LEU A 27 -40.22 -12.47 4.38
N LEU A 28 -40.99 -11.45 4.76
CA LEU A 28 -40.63 -10.05 4.54
C LEU A 28 -39.39 -9.68 5.36
N ILE A 29 -39.33 -10.08 6.63
CA ILE A 29 -38.17 -9.87 7.51
C ILE A 29 -36.94 -10.59 6.94
N LEU A 30 -37.06 -11.86 6.56
CA LEU A 30 -35.95 -12.62 5.95
C LEU A 30 -35.49 -11.99 4.62
N GLY A 31 -36.42 -11.48 3.80
CA GLY A 31 -36.09 -10.76 2.57
C GLY A 31 -35.28 -9.49 2.85
N ILE A 32 -35.70 -8.68 3.82
CA ILE A 32 -34.97 -7.46 4.24
C ILE A 32 -33.58 -7.82 4.77
N PHE A 33 -33.47 -8.83 5.63
CA PHE A 33 -32.18 -9.26 6.17
C PHE A 33 -31.27 -9.84 5.09
N GLY A 34 -31.80 -10.61 4.13
CA GLY A 34 -31.03 -11.16 3.02
C GLY A 34 -30.46 -10.08 2.10
N ILE A 35 -31.28 -9.09 1.72
CA ILE A 35 -30.83 -7.95 0.90
C ILE A 35 -29.82 -7.10 1.67
N SER A 36 -30.10 -6.82 2.95
CA SER A 36 -29.19 -6.06 3.82
C SER A 36 -27.84 -6.75 3.97
N TYR A 37 -27.82 -8.06 4.22
CA TYR A 37 -26.59 -8.84 4.33
C TYR A 37 -25.80 -8.85 3.02
N TRP A 38 -26.46 -9.06 1.89
CA TRP A 38 -25.80 -9.04 0.58
C TRP A 38 -25.16 -7.68 0.27
N PHE A 39 -25.87 -6.59 0.58
CA PHE A 39 -25.37 -5.23 0.38
C PHE A 39 -24.15 -4.94 1.26
N VAL A 40 -24.24 -5.25 2.57
CA VAL A 40 -23.13 -5.08 3.51
C VAL A 40 -21.93 -5.96 3.14
N SER A 41 -22.16 -7.19 2.68
CA SER A 41 -21.10 -8.10 2.24
C SER A 41 -20.35 -7.57 1.02
N ARG A 42 -21.06 -7.00 0.03
CA ARG A 42 -20.39 -6.35 -1.11
C ARG A 42 -19.57 -5.13 -0.70
N LEU A 43 -20.15 -4.24 0.11
CA LEU A 43 -19.46 -3.01 0.56
C LEU A 43 -18.17 -3.33 1.34
N THR A 44 -18.24 -4.31 2.24
CA THR A 44 -17.07 -4.74 3.02
C THR A 44 -15.99 -5.36 2.13
N THR A 45 -16.40 -6.20 1.17
CA THR A 45 -15.50 -6.81 0.21
C THR A 45 -14.77 -5.78 -0.64
N ASP A 46 -15.48 -4.79 -1.20
CA ASP A 46 -14.89 -3.72 -2.01
C ASP A 46 -13.88 -2.88 -1.22
N MET A 47 -14.17 -2.61 0.05
CA MET A 47 -13.24 -1.91 0.94
C MET A 47 -11.97 -2.72 1.19
N ILE A 48 -12.11 -4.03 1.45
CA ILE A 48 -10.98 -4.93 1.66
C ILE A 48 -10.11 -5.01 0.40
N TYR A 49 -10.71 -5.12 -0.79
CA TYR A 49 -9.97 -5.12 -2.05
C TYR A 49 -9.18 -3.82 -2.25
N LYS A 50 -9.79 -2.65 -2.01
CA LYS A 50 -9.10 -1.36 -2.13
C LYS A 50 -7.92 -1.23 -1.15
N GLU A 51 -8.10 -1.64 0.10
CA GLU A 51 -7.01 -1.63 1.09
C GLU A 51 -5.91 -2.65 0.73
N ALA A 52 -6.26 -3.83 0.24
CA ALA A 52 -5.28 -4.80 -0.23
C ALA A 52 -4.42 -4.25 -1.38
N HIS A 53 -5.02 -3.54 -2.35
CA HIS A 53 -4.27 -2.87 -3.40
C HIS A 53 -3.39 -1.73 -2.86
N ARG A 54 -3.86 -0.95 -1.88
CA ARG A 54 -3.02 0.08 -1.24
C ARG A 54 -1.79 -0.52 -0.57
N ILE A 55 -1.96 -1.65 0.13
CA ILE A 55 -0.85 -2.37 0.76
C ILE A 55 0.11 -2.91 -0.30
N LYS A 56 -0.41 -3.55 -1.36
CA LYS A 56 0.40 -4.07 -2.46
C LYS A 56 1.20 -2.95 -3.14
N ALA A 57 0.62 -1.78 -3.38
CA ALA A 57 1.32 -0.62 -3.95
C ALA A 57 2.45 -0.13 -3.03
N ARG A 58 2.24 -0.08 -1.71
CA ARG A 58 3.29 0.27 -0.74
C ARG A 58 4.44 -0.73 -0.75
N ASN A 59 4.13 -2.03 -0.85
CA ASN A 59 5.15 -3.07 -0.91
C ASN A 59 5.98 -2.96 -2.19
N PHE A 60 5.38 -2.63 -3.35
CA PHE A 60 6.13 -2.36 -4.57
C PHE A 60 7.05 -1.14 -4.41
N ALA A 61 6.57 -0.06 -3.80
CA ALA A 61 7.40 1.11 -3.53
C ALA A 61 8.58 0.76 -2.59
N GLN A 62 8.34 -0.05 -1.56
CA GLN A 62 9.39 -0.53 -0.65
C GLN A 62 10.43 -1.41 -1.37
N ALA A 63 10.01 -2.31 -2.25
CA ALA A 63 10.92 -3.12 -3.05
C ALA A 63 11.84 -2.24 -3.94
N GLY A 64 11.29 -1.18 -4.53
CA GLY A 64 12.10 -0.21 -5.28
C GLY A 64 13.09 0.55 -4.39
N VAL A 65 12.71 0.93 -3.17
CA VAL A 65 13.62 1.53 -2.19
C VAL A 65 14.78 0.59 -1.84
N GLU A 66 14.50 -0.69 -1.61
CA GLU A 66 15.53 -1.69 -1.32
C GLU A 66 16.51 -1.87 -2.48
N LYS A 67 16.00 -1.91 -3.73
CA LYS A 67 16.85 -1.97 -4.92
C LYS A 67 17.77 -0.74 -5.03
N VAL A 68 17.23 0.45 -4.77
CA VAL A 68 18.03 1.69 -4.75
C VAL A 68 19.11 1.60 -3.68
N LEU A 69 18.77 1.13 -2.48
CA LEU A 69 19.73 0.98 -1.37
C LEU A 69 20.88 0.04 -1.72
N ILE A 70 20.58 -1.10 -2.36
CA ILE A 70 21.60 -2.03 -2.86
C ILE A 70 22.48 -1.34 -3.90
N ASN A 71 21.90 -0.59 -4.84
CA ASN A 71 22.69 0.09 -5.85
C ASN A 71 23.58 1.17 -5.24
N ILE A 72 23.07 1.98 -4.31
CA ILE A 72 23.86 2.96 -3.56
C ILE A 72 25.06 2.26 -2.91
N LEU A 73 24.82 1.20 -2.14
CA LEU A 73 25.88 0.46 -1.46
C LEU A 73 26.94 -0.08 -2.45
N ASN A 74 26.50 -0.67 -3.56
CA ASN A 74 27.41 -1.22 -4.57
C ASN A 74 28.27 -0.13 -5.22
N GLN A 75 27.69 1.03 -5.53
CA GLN A 75 28.43 2.12 -6.15
C GLN A 75 29.44 2.75 -5.19
N TYR A 76 29.07 2.91 -3.92
CA TYR A 76 30.01 3.34 -2.88
C TYR A 76 31.19 2.35 -2.73
N ARG A 77 30.94 1.04 -2.83
CA ARG A 77 32.01 0.02 -2.83
C ARG A 77 32.92 0.09 -4.06
N LEU A 78 32.37 0.51 -5.20
CA LEU A 78 33.14 0.76 -6.44
C LEU A 78 33.87 2.11 -6.43
N GLY A 79 33.73 2.92 -5.37
CA GLY A 79 34.31 4.26 -5.27
C GLY A 79 33.50 5.36 -5.99
N ASN A 80 32.33 5.02 -6.54
CA ASN A 80 31.44 5.96 -7.20
C ASN A 80 30.48 6.60 -6.19
N ALA A 81 30.64 7.90 -5.95
CA ALA A 81 29.79 8.66 -5.02
C ALA A 81 28.77 9.58 -5.70
N ARG A 82 28.68 9.57 -7.04
CA ARG A 82 27.67 10.30 -7.82
C ARG A 82 26.58 9.34 -8.28
N LEU A 83 25.45 9.37 -7.60
CA LEU A 83 24.34 8.41 -7.76
C LEU A 83 23.04 9.08 -8.18
N ASP A 84 23.14 10.33 -8.65
CA ASP A 84 21.99 11.16 -8.98
C ASP A 84 21.14 10.48 -10.05
N TYR A 85 19.86 10.32 -9.74
CA TYR A 85 18.86 9.76 -10.62
C TYR A 85 17.57 10.57 -10.52
N PRO A 86 16.92 10.90 -11.65
CA PRO A 86 17.40 10.70 -13.02
C PRO A 86 18.61 11.59 -13.32
N GLY A 87 19.61 11.03 -14.00
CA GLY A 87 20.79 11.80 -14.42
C GLY A 87 20.45 12.73 -15.59
N LYS A 88 21.23 13.80 -15.79
CA LYS A 88 21.08 14.72 -16.96
C LYS A 88 21.07 13.99 -18.31
N PHE A 89 21.73 12.83 -18.38
CA PHE A 89 21.70 11.89 -19.50
C PHE A 89 21.30 10.51 -18.99
N THR A 90 20.01 10.32 -18.70
CA THR A 90 19.52 9.00 -18.29
C THR A 90 19.57 8.08 -19.51
N LYS A 91 20.50 7.10 -19.52
CA LYS A 91 20.50 6.04 -20.54
C LYS A 91 19.29 5.16 -20.29
N GLU A 92 18.57 4.73 -21.34
CA GLU A 92 17.41 3.84 -21.24
C GLU A 92 17.68 2.60 -20.36
N ARG A 93 18.92 2.11 -20.34
CA ARG A 93 19.35 1.00 -19.49
C ARG A 93 19.23 1.30 -17.99
N ILE A 94 19.60 2.51 -17.56
CA ILE A 94 19.55 2.92 -16.15
C ILE A 94 18.09 3.10 -15.72
N ASP A 95 17.27 3.69 -16.60
CA ASP A 95 15.83 3.86 -16.35
C ASP A 95 15.12 2.50 -16.22
N LYS A 96 15.45 1.53 -17.10
CA LYS A 96 14.97 0.14 -17.01
C LYS A 96 15.51 -0.61 -15.79
N GLU A 97 16.65 -0.22 -15.25
CA GLU A 97 17.21 -0.83 -14.05
C GLU A 97 16.47 -0.34 -12.79
N TYR A 98 16.10 0.93 -12.75
CA TYR A 98 15.35 1.49 -11.63
C TYR A 98 13.84 1.27 -11.69
N ASN A 99 13.27 1.05 -12.88
CA ASN A 99 11.84 0.85 -13.04
C ASN A 99 11.56 -0.60 -13.42
N VAL A 100 10.76 -1.29 -12.60
CA VAL A 100 10.45 -2.71 -12.82
C VAL A 100 8.95 -2.90 -12.86
N GLU A 101 8.50 -3.59 -13.90
CA GLU A 101 7.13 -4.03 -14.08
C GLU A 101 7.00 -5.51 -13.69
N PHE A 102 6.06 -5.78 -12.80
CA PHE A 102 5.61 -7.12 -12.42
C PHE A 102 4.26 -7.39 -13.09
N GLY A 103 3.85 -8.67 -13.13
CA GLY A 103 2.54 -9.04 -13.68
C GLY A 103 1.37 -8.34 -12.98
N ASP A 104 1.52 -8.05 -11.68
CA ASP A 104 0.48 -7.53 -10.79
C ASP A 104 0.57 -6.02 -10.50
N GLY A 105 1.58 -5.33 -11.06
CA GLY A 105 1.88 -3.93 -10.74
C GLY A 105 3.32 -3.57 -11.03
N ARG A 106 3.73 -2.34 -10.71
CA ARG A 106 5.09 -1.86 -10.99
C ARG A 106 5.57 -0.91 -9.89
N TYR A 107 6.88 -0.68 -9.85
CA TYR A 107 7.41 0.49 -9.17
C TYR A 107 8.27 1.32 -10.10
N ARG A 108 8.27 2.62 -9.83
CA ARG A 108 9.08 3.63 -10.52
C ARG A 108 9.86 4.43 -9.50
N VAL A 109 11.16 4.51 -9.68
CA VAL A 109 11.99 5.43 -8.88
C VAL A 109 11.84 6.82 -9.50
N GLU A 110 11.43 7.81 -8.71
CA GLU A 110 11.32 9.19 -9.18
C GLU A 110 12.63 9.95 -8.97
N LEU A 111 13.31 9.67 -7.87
CA LEU A 111 14.42 10.51 -7.43
C LEU A 111 15.40 9.74 -6.55
N VAL A 112 16.68 9.91 -6.83
CA VAL A 112 17.80 9.62 -5.94
C VAL A 112 18.74 10.81 -6.03
N LYS A 113 18.91 11.57 -4.95
CA LYS A 113 19.81 12.73 -4.93
C LYS A 113 20.36 13.00 -3.52
N PRO A 114 21.45 13.75 -3.36
CA PRO A 114 21.88 14.22 -2.05
C PRO A 114 20.76 15.01 -1.37
N TYR A 115 20.53 14.72 -0.09
CA TYR A 115 19.52 15.41 0.69
C TYR A 115 19.98 16.84 0.97
N VAL A 116 19.11 17.78 0.66
CA VAL A 116 19.31 19.20 0.97
C VAL A 116 18.44 19.53 2.17
N ILE A 117 19.06 20.13 3.20
CA ILE A 117 18.32 20.52 4.40
C ILE A 117 17.26 21.57 4.01
N PRO A 118 16.00 21.42 4.45
CA PRO A 118 14.96 22.43 4.24
C PRO A 118 15.46 23.79 4.74
N ASN A 119 15.31 24.84 3.91
CA ASN A 119 15.79 26.20 4.19
C ASN A 119 17.33 26.36 4.20
N SER A 120 18.07 25.42 3.64
CA SER A 120 19.52 25.54 3.40
C SER A 120 19.86 25.15 1.97
N PHE A 121 20.98 25.66 1.46
CA PHE A 121 21.61 25.18 0.22
C PHE A 121 22.66 24.09 0.48
N LYS A 122 22.86 23.71 1.75
CA LYS A 122 23.87 22.73 2.12
C LYS A 122 23.38 21.33 1.81
N GLU A 123 24.01 20.70 0.82
CA GLU A 123 23.88 19.28 0.54
C GLU A 123 24.51 18.47 1.67
N MET A 124 23.81 17.44 2.13
CA MET A 124 24.33 16.49 3.11
C MET A 124 25.26 15.48 2.46
N PHE A 125 26.36 15.97 1.87
CA PHE A 125 27.36 15.15 1.21
C PHE A 125 28.76 15.48 1.75
N GLY A 126 29.51 14.46 2.15
CA GLY A 126 30.85 14.58 2.72
C GLY A 126 30.88 15.18 4.11
N ILE A 127 29.83 15.01 4.92
CA ILE A 127 29.78 15.62 6.25
C ILE A 127 30.67 14.83 7.21
N PRO A 128 31.56 15.47 7.98
CA PRO A 128 32.40 14.77 8.95
C PRO A 128 31.55 14.05 10.01
N TYR A 129 31.88 12.79 10.25
CA TYR A 129 31.23 11.92 11.22
C TYR A 129 32.11 11.76 12.45
N TYR A 130 31.61 12.26 13.59
CA TYR A 130 32.29 12.15 14.88
C TYR A 130 31.60 11.13 15.78
N LYS A 131 32.40 10.35 16.50
CA LYS A 131 31.93 9.50 17.61
C LYS A 131 32.88 9.74 18.77
N ASN A 132 32.32 10.09 19.94
CA ASN A 132 33.10 10.41 21.14
C ASN A 132 34.19 11.47 20.88
N GLN A 133 33.84 12.54 20.16
CA GLN A 133 34.75 13.64 19.77
C GLN A 133 35.92 13.25 18.84
N VAL A 134 36.02 11.99 18.41
CA VAL A 134 37.00 11.53 17.43
C VAL A 134 36.36 11.53 16.04
N LEU A 135 37.06 12.09 15.05
CA LEU A 135 36.65 12.02 13.65
C LEU A 135 36.84 10.57 13.16
N ILE A 136 35.74 9.89 12.87
CA ILE A 136 35.74 8.49 12.43
C ILE A 136 35.60 8.37 10.91
N GLY A 137 35.09 9.39 10.23
CA GLY A 137 34.92 9.35 8.79
C GLY A 137 34.02 10.44 8.27
N PHE A 138 33.32 10.13 7.18
CA PHE A 138 32.34 11.04 6.56
C PHE A 138 31.01 10.32 6.38
N TYR A 139 29.92 11.06 6.33
CA TYR A 139 28.62 10.53 5.96
C TYR A 139 27.95 11.37 4.89
N ASP A 140 27.13 10.69 4.10
CA ASP A 140 26.31 11.25 3.04
C ASP A 140 24.85 10.86 3.31
N VAL A 141 23.91 11.75 3.02
CA VAL A 141 22.47 11.47 3.12
C VAL A 141 21.85 11.62 1.75
N TRP A 142 21.16 10.58 1.30
CA TRP A 142 20.47 10.52 0.02
C TRP A 142 18.97 10.56 0.25
N GLN A 143 18.27 11.39 -0.51
CA GLN A 143 16.82 11.38 -0.63
C GLN A 143 16.44 10.41 -1.74
N VAL A 144 15.60 9.44 -1.40
CA VAL A 144 15.08 8.44 -2.34
C VAL A 144 13.57 8.52 -2.36
N VAL A 145 13.01 8.67 -3.56
CA VAL A 145 11.56 8.72 -3.78
C VAL A 145 11.18 7.65 -4.78
N VAL A 146 10.27 6.76 -4.37
CA VAL A 146 9.78 5.64 -5.17
C VAL A 146 8.26 5.63 -5.14
N VAL A 147 7.64 5.35 -6.29
CA VAL A 147 6.20 5.18 -6.42
C VAL A 147 5.92 3.74 -6.82
N GLY A 148 5.10 3.05 -6.03
CA GLY A 148 4.48 1.78 -6.41
C GLY A 148 3.12 2.03 -7.03
N GLU A 149 2.85 1.41 -8.17
CA GLU A 149 1.64 1.60 -8.97
C GLU A 149 0.97 0.25 -9.21
N ILE A 150 -0.35 0.20 -9.04
CA ILE A 150 -1.18 -0.93 -9.46
C ILE A 150 -2.11 -0.44 -10.57
N PRO A 151 -1.90 -0.87 -11.82
CA PRO A 151 -2.62 -0.35 -12.98
C PRO A 151 -4.11 -0.73 -12.94
N GLU A 152 -4.44 -1.92 -12.45
CA GLU A 152 -5.82 -2.45 -12.41
C GLU A 152 -6.79 -1.54 -11.64
N THR A 153 -6.34 -0.95 -10.54
CA THR A 153 -7.16 -0.11 -9.66
C THR A 153 -6.70 1.34 -9.62
N ASN A 154 -5.77 1.73 -10.49
CA ASN A 154 -5.16 3.06 -10.52
C ASN A 154 -4.70 3.55 -9.12
N THR A 155 -4.20 2.61 -8.31
CA THR A 155 -3.77 2.88 -6.93
C THR A 155 -2.28 3.11 -6.91
N HIS A 156 -1.87 4.24 -6.32
CA HIS A 156 -0.48 4.65 -6.24
C HIS A 156 -0.06 4.85 -4.79
N ALA A 157 1.15 4.42 -4.45
CA ALA A 157 1.76 4.65 -3.15
C ALA A 157 3.16 5.25 -3.35
N ARG A 158 3.34 6.49 -2.89
CA ARG A 158 4.64 7.17 -2.91
C ARG A 158 5.33 6.99 -1.57
N VAL A 159 6.55 6.48 -1.61
CA VAL A 159 7.44 6.31 -0.46
C VAL A 159 8.64 7.23 -0.64
N GLU A 160 8.82 8.11 0.33
CA GLU A 160 9.97 9.00 0.42
C GLU A 160 10.79 8.60 1.65
N THR A 161 12.09 8.39 1.44
CA THR A 161 13.00 7.95 2.50
C THR A 161 14.35 8.64 2.40
N LEU A 162 15.04 8.70 3.54
CA LEU A 162 16.40 9.22 3.64
C LEU A 162 17.35 8.07 3.95
N VAL A 163 18.39 7.91 3.13
CA VAL A 163 19.41 6.89 3.29
C VAL A 163 20.71 7.54 3.74
N LYS A 164 21.16 7.23 4.94
CA LYS A 164 22.45 7.69 5.47
C LYS A 164 23.53 6.66 5.20
N VAL A 165 24.56 7.04 4.45
CA VAL A 165 25.74 6.21 4.16
C VAL A 165 26.91 6.73 4.99
N ILE A 166 27.55 5.87 5.76
CA ILE A 166 28.70 6.23 6.60
C ILE A 166 29.96 5.57 6.03
N ARG A 167 30.95 6.40 5.71
CA ARG A 167 32.28 6.03 5.22
C ARG A 167 33.28 6.18 6.36
N ASN A 168 33.53 5.10 7.09
CA ASN A 168 34.52 5.09 8.16
C ASN A 168 35.94 5.03 7.58
N PHE A 169 36.87 5.72 8.23
CA PHE A 169 38.30 5.44 8.05
C PHE A 169 38.58 4.03 8.56
N VAL A 170 39.44 3.30 7.85
CA VAL A 170 39.89 1.98 8.30
C VAL A 170 40.62 2.17 9.63
N GLN A 171 40.05 1.64 10.71
CA GLN A 171 40.74 1.50 11.98
C GLN A 171 41.60 0.24 11.88
N TYR A 172 42.91 0.41 11.76
CA TYR A 172 43.90 -0.66 11.93
C TYR A 172 44.19 -0.86 13.42
#